data_AF-A0A6L3N5T7-F1
#
_entry.id   AF-A0A6L3N5T7-F1
#
_cell.length_a   1.000
_cell.length_b   1.000
_cell.length_c   1.000
_cell.angle_alpha   90.00
_cell.angle_beta   90.00
_cell.angle_gamma   90.00
#
_symmetry.space_group_name_H-M   'P 1'
#
loop_
_entity.id
_entity.type
_entity.pdbx_description
1 polymer ?
#
loop_
_entity_poly.entity_id
_entity_poly.type
_entity_poly.pdbx_seq_one_letter_code
_entity_poly.pdbx_strand_id
1 'polypeptide(L)'
;MSIVPCEQNGELRKMIETYAENLKTEAHKIGDHGLSEVEFYNSGVFRGAIERVRGQFSASMREKREFVQHILNHMQDEGFITEWESAGEANRHDYIVRLPSGRTSAIELKGCLDGNNTNIFERPPQAEEFVIWSVCTNPGADPRHNAWSGIHTRLSAEIIFREQRVDGVVLWDMVCGTVGRPCPKIIADPTRVTKAGPFAVPPPCIYVLPATIPSPRNNPHPKAQRLDDVHILRAFHDCFQGRVEEVNYVDFEVGYHGTDTVRKTRVTRNGEVQRESEATAIRRA
;
A
#
# COMPACT_ATOMS: atom_id res chain seq x y z
N MET A 1 18.87 -5.40 7.57
CA MET A 1 17.52 -6.00 7.42
C MET A 1 16.49 -4.90 7.29
N SER A 2 15.47 -5.09 6.46
CA SER A 2 14.51 -4.04 6.07
C SER A 2 13.08 -4.57 6.07
N ILE A 3 12.14 -3.72 6.48
CA ILE A 3 10.70 -4.04 6.51
C ILE A 3 10.15 -4.38 5.12
N VAL A 4 10.62 -3.73 4.06
CA VAL A 4 10.29 -4.01 2.66
C VAL A 4 11.59 -4.17 1.87
N PRO A 5 11.70 -5.11 0.91
CA PRO A 5 12.93 -5.32 0.17
C PRO A 5 13.26 -4.17 -0.81
N CYS A 6 12.25 -3.54 -1.42
CA CYS A 6 12.48 -2.46 -2.40
C CYS A 6 13.09 -1.20 -1.75
N GLU A 7 13.77 -0.42 -2.59
CA GLU A 7 14.47 0.82 -2.24
C GLU A 7 13.93 1.99 -3.07
N GLN A 8 14.13 3.20 -2.57
CA GLN A 8 13.90 4.40 -3.35
C GLN A 8 14.88 4.43 -4.54
N ASN A 9 14.39 4.67 -5.76
CA ASN A 9 15.25 4.75 -6.92
C ASN A 9 15.91 6.13 -7.02
N GLY A 10 17.18 6.23 -6.62
CA GLY A 10 17.96 7.47 -6.71
C GLY A 10 18.17 7.97 -8.16
N GLU A 11 18.25 7.06 -9.14
CA GLU A 11 18.43 7.42 -10.55
C GLU A 11 17.16 8.05 -11.13
N LEU A 12 15.99 7.71 -10.59
CA LEU A 12 14.71 8.26 -11.04
C LEU A 12 14.68 9.77 -10.93
N ARG A 13 15.28 10.34 -9.88
CA ARG A 13 15.37 11.79 -9.74
C ARG A 13 16.12 12.42 -10.91
N LYS A 14 17.25 11.83 -11.29
CA LYS A 14 18.06 12.31 -12.43
C LYS A 14 17.31 12.16 -13.75
N MET A 15 16.56 11.06 -13.94
CA MET A 15 15.70 10.88 -15.11
C MET A 15 14.60 11.93 -15.17
N ILE A 16 13.93 12.23 -14.05
CA ILE A 16 12.92 13.29 -13.96
C ILE A 16 13.52 14.66 -14.27
N GLU A 17 14.67 14.99 -13.69
CA GLU A 17 15.37 16.27 -13.94
C GLU A 17 15.73 16.41 -15.42
N THR A 18 16.31 15.36 -16.02
CA THR A 18 16.70 15.36 -17.44
C THR A 18 15.47 15.48 -18.35
N TYR A 19 14.41 14.72 -18.08
CA TYR A 19 13.19 14.76 -18.86
C TYR A 19 12.47 16.10 -18.73
N ALA A 20 12.49 16.71 -17.54
CA ALA A 20 11.92 18.04 -17.33
C ALA A 20 12.65 19.12 -18.12
N GLU A 21 13.99 19.08 -18.19
CA GLU A 21 14.75 20.00 -19.03
C GLU A 21 14.46 19.80 -20.52
N ASN A 22 14.47 18.55 -21.00
CA ASN A 22 14.11 18.26 -22.40
C ASN A 22 12.67 18.70 -22.71
N LEU A 23 11.73 18.50 -21.78
CA LEU A 23 10.36 18.94 -21.97
C LEU A 23 10.28 20.47 -22.01
N LYS A 24 11.04 21.21 -21.19
CA LYS A 24 11.09 22.68 -21.25
C LYS A 24 11.64 23.20 -22.58
N THR A 25 12.58 22.48 -23.22
CA THR A 25 13.20 22.92 -24.47
C THR A 25 12.44 22.46 -25.70
N GLU A 26 11.79 21.30 -25.65
CA GLU A 26 11.16 20.66 -26.80
C GLU A 26 9.62 20.68 -26.79
N ALA A 27 8.96 21.19 -25.73
CA ALA A 27 7.50 21.13 -25.61
C ALA A 27 6.73 21.80 -26.77
N HIS A 28 7.29 22.84 -27.40
CA HIS A 28 6.72 23.52 -28.56
C HIS A 28 6.58 22.63 -29.81
N LYS A 29 7.12 21.40 -29.77
CA LYS A 29 7.03 20.42 -30.86
C LYS A 29 5.94 19.37 -30.61
N ILE A 30 5.25 19.43 -29.47
CA ILE A 30 4.33 18.39 -29.01
C ILE A 30 2.87 18.83 -29.23
N GLY A 31 2.15 18.07 -30.04
CA GLY A 31 0.73 18.31 -30.33
C GLY A 31 0.50 19.35 -31.43
N ASP A 32 -0.77 19.67 -31.69
CA ASP A 32 -1.17 20.68 -32.68
C ASP A 32 -1.75 21.90 -31.94
N HIS A 33 -0.91 22.92 -31.74
CA HIS A 33 -1.27 24.17 -31.06
C HIS A 33 -1.19 25.39 -31.97
N GLY A 34 -0.68 25.26 -33.20
CA GLY A 34 -0.63 26.34 -34.19
C GLY A 34 0.23 27.56 -33.82
N LEU A 35 1.14 27.43 -32.84
CA LEU A 35 2.00 28.53 -32.37
C LEU A 35 3.43 28.35 -32.88
N SER A 36 4.11 29.45 -33.18
CA SER A 36 5.57 29.43 -33.34
C SER A 36 6.27 29.09 -32.01
N GLU A 37 7.53 28.67 -32.05
CA GLU A 37 8.32 28.36 -30.84
C GLU A 37 8.35 29.54 -29.86
N VAL A 38 8.59 30.76 -30.36
CA VAL A 38 8.66 31.98 -29.55
C VAL A 38 7.31 32.29 -28.90
N GLU A 39 6.21 32.16 -29.65
CA GLU A 39 4.88 32.38 -29.10
C GLU A 39 4.48 31.30 -28.10
N PHE A 40 4.83 30.04 -28.35
CA PHE A 40 4.54 28.93 -27.44
C PHE A 40 5.12 29.18 -26.03
N TYR A 41 6.40 29.55 -25.95
CA TYR A 41 7.05 29.79 -24.66
C TYR A 41 6.61 31.09 -23.97
N ASN A 42 6.22 32.11 -24.74
CA ASN A 42 5.80 33.40 -24.18
C ASN A 42 4.29 33.50 -23.88
N SER A 43 3.46 32.62 -24.47
CA SER A 43 1.99 32.65 -24.33
C SER A 43 1.47 32.12 -22.98
N GLY A 44 2.32 31.42 -22.22
CA GLY A 44 1.91 30.74 -20.99
C GLY A 44 1.21 29.40 -21.20
N VAL A 45 1.01 28.94 -22.44
CA VAL A 45 0.39 27.64 -22.77
C VAL A 45 1.14 26.49 -22.11
N PHE A 46 2.47 26.47 -22.20
CA PHE A 46 3.29 25.43 -21.57
C PHE A 46 3.08 25.36 -20.06
N ARG A 47 3.16 26.50 -19.37
CA ARG A 47 2.95 26.56 -17.91
C ARG A 47 1.53 26.13 -17.54
N GLY A 48 0.52 26.60 -18.27
CA GLY A 48 -0.87 26.20 -18.07
C GLY A 48 -1.10 24.70 -18.25
N ALA A 49 -0.45 24.09 -19.25
CA ALA A 49 -0.52 22.65 -19.50
C ALA A 49 0.13 21.83 -18.37
N ILE A 50 1.34 22.21 -17.92
CA ILE A 50 2.02 21.54 -16.79
C ILE A 50 1.17 21.62 -15.52
N GLU A 51 0.61 22.79 -15.22
CA GLU A 51 -0.26 22.97 -14.05
C GLU A 51 -1.55 22.14 -14.14
N ARG A 52 -2.16 22.05 -15.32
CA ARG A 52 -3.33 21.21 -15.56
C ARG A 52 -3.02 19.73 -15.35
N VAL A 53 -1.94 19.23 -15.94
CA VAL A 53 -1.50 17.83 -15.82
C VAL A 53 -1.16 17.50 -14.36
N ARG A 54 -0.45 18.39 -13.66
CA ARG A 54 -0.16 18.24 -12.23
C ARG A 54 -1.44 18.20 -11.39
N GLY A 55 -2.42 19.05 -11.72
CA GLY A 55 -3.74 19.06 -11.08
C GLY A 55 -4.48 17.74 -11.27
N GLN A 56 -4.40 17.14 -12.47
CA GLN A 56 -4.98 15.84 -12.75
C GLN A 56 -4.33 14.72 -11.93
N PHE A 57 -2.99 14.66 -11.86
CA PHE A 57 -2.29 13.66 -11.04
C PHE A 57 -2.58 13.82 -9.54
N SER A 58 -2.64 15.05 -9.05
CA SER A 58 -2.91 15.34 -7.63
C SER A 58 -4.34 15.00 -7.19
N ALA A 59 -5.31 14.99 -8.12
CA ALA A 59 -6.73 14.81 -7.83
C ALA A 59 -7.25 13.37 -8.07
N SER A 60 -6.46 12.49 -8.68
CA SER A 60 -6.98 11.26 -9.28
C SER A 60 -6.98 10.08 -8.30
N MET A 61 -8.01 9.96 -7.45
CA MET A 61 -8.39 8.66 -6.86
C MET A 61 -8.80 7.66 -7.95
N ARG A 62 -9.19 8.16 -9.13
CA ARG A 62 -9.64 7.37 -10.27
C ARG A 62 -8.61 6.31 -10.69
N GLU A 63 -7.36 6.69 -10.90
CA GLU A 63 -6.31 5.73 -11.31
C GLU A 63 -6.05 4.65 -10.26
N LYS A 64 -6.11 5.02 -8.97
CA LYS A 64 -5.97 4.06 -7.87
C LYS A 64 -7.14 3.08 -7.83
N ARG A 65 -8.36 3.56 -8.03
CA ARG A 65 -9.56 2.71 -8.08
C ARG A 65 -9.57 1.82 -9.31
N GLU A 66 -9.16 2.34 -10.47
CA GLU A 66 -9.00 1.56 -11.70
C GLU A 66 -8.00 0.41 -11.51
N PHE A 67 -6.87 0.67 -10.87
CA PHE A 67 -5.92 -0.38 -10.52
C PHE A 67 -6.53 -1.44 -9.61
N VAL A 68 -7.14 -1.03 -8.50
CA VAL A 68 -7.75 -1.97 -7.55
C VAL A 68 -8.86 -2.79 -8.22
N GLN A 69 -9.70 -2.14 -9.03
CA GLN A 69 -10.72 -2.81 -9.85
C GLN A 69 -10.10 -3.88 -10.75
N HIS A 70 -9.03 -3.57 -11.50
CA HIS A 70 -8.40 -4.54 -12.38
C HIS A 70 -7.79 -5.72 -11.63
N ILE A 71 -7.20 -5.48 -10.45
CA ILE A 71 -6.67 -6.54 -9.60
C ILE A 71 -7.79 -7.43 -9.07
N LEU A 72 -8.86 -6.85 -8.50
CA LEU A 72 -9.98 -7.62 -7.95
C LEU A 72 -10.74 -8.38 -9.04
N ASN A 73 -10.95 -7.77 -10.22
CA ASN A 73 -11.50 -8.46 -11.38
C ASN A 73 -10.63 -9.66 -11.77
N HIS A 74 -9.31 -9.49 -11.86
CA HIS A 74 -8.41 -10.59 -12.16
C HIS A 74 -8.49 -11.72 -11.12
N MET A 75 -8.52 -11.38 -9.82
CA MET A 75 -8.70 -12.38 -8.77
C MET A 75 -10.06 -13.10 -8.87
N GLN A 76 -11.11 -12.40 -9.30
CA GLN A 76 -12.44 -12.99 -9.48
C GLN A 76 -12.47 -13.91 -10.71
N ASP A 77 -11.91 -13.46 -11.84
CA ASP A 77 -11.84 -14.21 -13.09
C ASP A 77 -11.03 -15.52 -12.92
N GLU A 78 -9.96 -15.47 -12.12
CA GLU A 78 -9.12 -16.63 -11.78
C GLU A 78 -9.69 -17.46 -10.60
N GLY A 79 -10.83 -17.08 -10.04
CA GLY A 79 -11.54 -17.85 -8.99
C GLY A 79 -10.92 -17.79 -7.59
N PHE A 80 -9.99 -16.87 -7.33
CA PHE A 80 -9.42 -16.64 -5.99
C PHE A 80 -10.35 -15.88 -5.06
N ILE A 81 -11.28 -15.09 -5.62
CA ILE A 81 -12.40 -14.47 -4.92
C ILE A 81 -13.70 -14.79 -5.68
N THR A 82 -14.84 -14.75 -4.98
CA THR A 82 -16.15 -15.05 -5.59
C THR A 82 -16.76 -13.82 -6.22
N GLU A 83 -16.78 -12.71 -5.48
CA GLU A 83 -17.30 -11.42 -5.94
C GLU A 83 -16.68 -10.29 -5.12
N TRP A 84 -16.73 -9.08 -5.66
CA TRP A 84 -16.38 -7.87 -4.93
C TRP A 84 -17.31 -6.71 -5.31
N GLU A 85 -17.50 -5.79 -4.37
CA GLU A 85 -18.27 -4.57 -4.56
C GLU A 85 -17.50 -3.37 -4.00
N SER A 86 -17.67 -2.20 -4.62
CA SER A 86 -17.20 -0.94 -4.03
C SER A 86 -18.23 -0.44 -3.03
N ALA A 87 -17.79 -0.14 -1.82
CA ALA A 87 -18.66 0.32 -0.73
C ALA A 87 -19.05 1.82 -0.87
N GLY A 88 -18.60 2.52 -1.92
CA GLY A 88 -18.91 3.93 -2.13
C GLY A 88 -18.13 4.89 -1.21
N GLU A 89 -18.18 6.19 -1.52
CA GLU A 89 -17.22 7.18 -0.98
C GLU A 89 -17.47 7.60 0.48
N ALA A 90 -18.63 7.29 1.04
CA ALA A 90 -19.01 7.68 2.40
C ALA A 90 -18.58 6.67 3.48
N ASN A 91 -18.14 5.48 3.07
CA ASN A 91 -17.76 4.41 3.97
C ASN A 91 -16.25 4.48 4.30
N ARG A 92 -15.89 4.06 5.52
CA ARG A 92 -14.48 3.97 5.98
C ARG A 92 -13.83 2.61 5.66
N HIS A 93 -14.35 2.00 4.61
CA HIS A 93 -13.85 0.86 3.85
C HIS A 93 -14.23 1.13 2.39
N ASP A 94 -13.33 0.82 1.45
CA ASP A 94 -13.55 1.10 0.03
C ASP A 94 -14.21 -0.08 -0.70
N TYR A 95 -13.95 -1.31 -0.26
CA TYR A 95 -14.43 -2.53 -0.92
C TYR A 95 -14.86 -3.61 0.06
N ILE A 96 -15.86 -4.40 -0.36
CA ILE A 96 -16.24 -5.67 0.25
C ILE A 96 -15.96 -6.78 -0.75
N VAL A 97 -15.37 -7.88 -0.28
CA VAL A 97 -14.98 -9.04 -1.08
C VAL A 97 -15.56 -10.30 -0.44
N ARG A 98 -16.26 -11.12 -1.23
CA ARG A 98 -16.67 -12.46 -0.81
C ARG A 98 -15.65 -13.48 -1.28
N LEU A 99 -15.27 -14.35 -0.35
CA LEU A 99 -14.27 -15.38 -0.57
C LEU A 99 -14.93 -16.74 -0.83
N PRO A 100 -14.27 -17.66 -1.56
CA PRO A 100 -14.81 -19.00 -1.85
C PRO A 100 -15.15 -19.80 -0.58
N SER A 101 -14.53 -19.47 0.55
CA SER A 101 -14.84 -20.06 1.86
C SER A 101 -16.17 -19.59 2.47
N GLY A 102 -16.90 -18.68 1.83
CA GLY A 102 -18.09 -18.02 2.36
C GLY A 102 -17.80 -16.82 3.27
N ARG A 103 -16.53 -16.50 3.52
CA ARG A 103 -16.14 -15.36 4.37
C ARG A 103 -16.31 -14.04 3.64
N THR A 104 -16.58 -12.98 4.39
CA THR A 104 -16.65 -11.61 3.87
C THR A 104 -15.45 -10.80 4.37
N SER A 105 -14.67 -10.24 3.46
CA SER A 105 -13.52 -9.39 3.76
C SER A 105 -13.79 -7.95 3.34
N ALA A 106 -13.38 -7.00 4.18
CA ALA A 106 -13.41 -5.58 3.86
C ALA A 106 -11.99 -5.06 3.62
N ILE A 107 -11.84 -4.22 2.61
CA ILE A 107 -10.58 -3.59 2.22
C ILE A 107 -10.71 -2.07 2.34
N GLU A 108 -9.79 -1.45 3.05
CA GLU A 108 -9.65 0.01 3.09
C GLU A 108 -8.35 0.42 2.37
N LEU A 109 -8.47 1.28 1.37
CA LEU A 109 -7.31 1.80 0.67
C LEU A 109 -6.66 2.92 1.46
N LYS A 110 -5.34 2.91 1.46
CA LYS A 110 -4.53 4.01 1.97
C LYS A 110 -3.50 4.44 0.94
N GLY A 111 -3.02 5.67 1.10
CA GLY A 111 -1.90 6.16 0.31
C GLY A 111 -0.58 5.55 0.80
N CYS A 112 0.42 6.41 0.93
CA CYS A 112 1.78 6.03 1.29
C CYS A 112 2.01 5.69 2.77
N LEU A 113 0.95 5.49 3.57
CA LEU A 113 0.99 5.13 5.00
C LEU A 113 1.82 6.05 5.92
N ASP A 114 2.25 7.20 5.42
CA ASP A 114 3.03 8.23 6.09
C ASP A 114 2.19 9.47 6.47
N GLY A 115 0.93 9.52 6.02
CA GLY A 115 -0.02 10.59 6.34
C GLY A 115 -1.01 10.24 7.45
N ASN A 116 -1.66 11.26 7.99
CA ASN A 116 -2.73 11.12 9.00
C ASN A 116 -3.96 10.36 8.48
N ASN A 117 -4.16 10.31 7.16
CA ASN A 117 -5.22 9.51 6.55
C ASN A 117 -5.12 8.01 6.88
N THR A 118 -3.93 7.53 7.24
CA THR A 118 -3.67 6.15 7.68
C THR A 118 -4.35 5.84 9.01
N ASN A 119 -4.65 6.85 9.84
CA ASN A 119 -5.28 6.65 11.15
C ASN A 119 -6.81 6.48 11.04
N ILE A 120 -7.38 6.81 9.89
CA ILE A 120 -8.83 6.89 9.70
C ILE A 120 -9.31 5.63 8.99
N PHE A 121 -9.68 4.59 9.72
CA PHE A 121 -10.30 3.39 9.15
C PHE A 121 -11.41 2.89 10.08
N GLU A 122 -12.30 2.05 9.57
CA GLU A 122 -13.31 1.40 10.38
C GLU A 122 -13.68 0.04 9.80
N ARG A 123 -13.48 -1.01 10.62
CA ARG A 123 -13.92 -2.35 10.26
C ARG A 123 -15.45 -2.40 10.26
N PRO A 124 -16.09 -2.72 9.12
CA PRO A 124 -17.54 -2.82 9.09
C PRO A 124 -18.03 -4.08 9.86
N PRO A 125 -19.20 -4.04 10.50
CA PRO A 125 -19.68 -5.13 11.36
C PRO A 125 -19.83 -6.48 10.65
N GLN A 126 -20.17 -6.47 9.36
CA GLN A 126 -20.35 -7.66 8.54
C GLN A 126 -19.03 -8.29 8.06
N ALA A 127 -17.89 -7.63 8.27
CA ALA A 127 -16.60 -8.14 7.81
C ALA A 127 -15.94 -9.08 8.81
N GLU A 128 -15.68 -10.30 8.36
CA GLU A 128 -14.93 -11.34 9.07
C GLU A 128 -13.42 -11.14 8.95
N GLU A 129 -12.97 -10.45 7.90
CA GLU A 129 -11.59 -10.05 7.68
C GLU A 129 -11.54 -8.55 7.33
N PHE A 130 -10.56 -7.81 7.86
CA PHE A 130 -10.37 -6.40 7.52
C PHE A 130 -8.91 -6.09 7.23
N VAL A 131 -8.61 -5.66 6.01
CA VAL A 131 -7.24 -5.41 5.56
C VAL A 131 -7.05 -3.99 5.05
N ILE A 132 -5.87 -3.45 5.31
CA ILE A 132 -5.44 -2.16 4.74
C ILE A 132 -4.64 -2.43 3.48
N TRP A 133 -4.98 -1.77 2.37
CA TRP A 133 -4.18 -1.84 1.15
C TRP A 133 -3.57 -0.47 0.83
N SER A 134 -2.26 -0.36 0.97
CA SER A 134 -1.49 0.82 0.59
C SER A 134 -1.27 0.88 -0.92
N VAL A 135 -1.89 1.87 -1.56
CA VAL A 135 -1.72 2.25 -2.97
C VAL A 135 -0.97 3.60 -3.04
N CYS A 136 0.37 3.51 -3.08
CA CYS A 136 1.29 4.64 -2.99
C CYS A 136 1.91 4.98 -4.35
N THR A 137 1.18 5.73 -5.15
CA THR A 137 1.60 6.12 -6.50
C THR A 137 2.69 7.18 -6.55
N ASN A 138 3.15 7.68 -5.40
CA ASN A 138 4.24 8.65 -5.34
C ASN A 138 5.59 7.93 -5.56
N PRO A 139 6.26 8.13 -6.70
CA PRO A 139 7.53 7.47 -6.98
C PRO A 139 8.68 8.00 -6.12
N GLY A 140 8.55 9.21 -5.56
CA GLY A 140 9.52 9.79 -4.64
C GLY A 140 9.39 9.31 -3.19
N ALA A 141 8.34 8.56 -2.87
CA ALA A 141 8.13 8.04 -1.52
C ALA A 141 9.17 6.96 -1.16
N ASP A 142 9.65 6.96 0.09
CA ASP A 142 10.51 5.89 0.61
C ASP A 142 9.63 4.73 1.09
N PRO A 143 9.59 3.59 0.36
CA PRO A 143 8.74 2.46 0.73
C PRO A 143 9.11 1.84 2.09
N ARG A 144 10.37 1.90 2.51
CA ARG A 144 10.84 1.31 3.77
C ARG A 144 10.47 2.19 4.95
N HIS A 145 10.63 3.51 4.81
CA HIS A 145 10.13 4.46 5.80
C HIS A 145 8.62 4.28 5.95
N ASN A 146 7.89 4.32 4.84
CA ASN A 146 6.44 4.34 4.78
C ASN A 146 5.79 3.09 5.35
N ALA A 147 6.29 1.91 5.01
CA ALA A 147 5.82 0.65 5.58
C ALA A 147 5.95 0.63 7.11
N TRP A 148 7.10 1.06 7.63
CA TRP A 148 7.32 1.11 9.08
C TRP A 148 6.48 2.18 9.76
N SER A 149 6.47 3.38 9.21
CA SER A 149 5.67 4.51 9.69
C SER A 149 4.17 4.14 9.73
N GLY A 150 3.69 3.42 8.71
CA GLY A 150 2.34 2.90 8.63
C GLY A 150 2.04 1.87 9.70
N ILE A 151 2.78 0.77 9.72
CA ILE A 151 2.51 -0.38 10.59
C ILE A 151 2.80 -0.04 12.05
N HIS A 152 4.00 0.45 12.34
CA HIS A 152 4.40 0.77 13.71
C HIS A 152 3.73 2.06 14.17
N THR A 153 4.02 3.21 13.56
CA THR A 153 3.62 4.49 14.18
C THR A 153 2.10 4.72 14.18
N ARG A 154 1.40 4.30 13.12
CA ARG A 154 0.00 4.65 12.87
C ARG A 154 -0.97 3.52 13.16
N LEU A 155 -0.96 2.47 12.34
CA LEU A 155 -1.94 1.37 12.42
C LEU A 155 -1.93 0.72 13.79
N SER A 156 -0.77 0.37 14.33
CA SER A 156 -0.74 -0.28 15.64
C SER A 156 -1.15 0.65 16.79
N ALA A 157 -0.93 1.97 16.69
CA ALA A 157 -1.44 2.93 17.67
C ALA A 157 -2.98 2.94 17.64
N GLU A 158 -3.58 3.02 16.45
CA GLU A 158 -5.03 3.03 16.27
C GLU A 158 -5.69 1.70 16.62
N ILE A 159 -5.09 0.55 16.26
CA ILE A 159 -5.57 -0.79 16.62
C ILE A 159 -5.71 -0.92 18.14
N ILE A 160 -4.69 -0.48 18.88
CA ILE A 160 -4.66 -0.56 20.35
C ILE A 160 -5.61 0.47 20.96
N PHE A 161 -5.58 1.72 20.47
CA PHE A 161 -6.33 2.81 21.07
C PHE A 161 -7.84 2.75 20.81
N ARG A 162 -8.23 2.38 19.58
CA ARG A 162 -9.64 2.28 19.17
C ARG A 162 -10.20 0.88 19.33
N GLU A 163 -9.39 -0.07 19.79
CA GLU A 163 -9.76 -1.48 19.91
C GLU A 163 -10.32 -2.05 18.59
N GLN A 164 -9.68 -1.70 17.47
CA GLN A 164 -10.11 -2.11 16.13
C GLN A 164 -9.14 -3.12 15.53
N ARG A 165 -9.63 -4.32 15.23
CA ARG A 165 -8.83 -5.38 14.61
C ARG A 165 -8.60 -5.10 13.12
N VAL A 166 -7.33 -5.10 12.73
CA VAL A 166 -6.85 -5.16 11.34
C VAL A 166 -6.12 -6.48 11.15
N ASP A 167 -6.55 -7.28 10.18
CA ASP A 167 -6.05 -8.64 9.93
C ASP A 167 -4.77 -8.67 9.10
N GLY A 168 -4.53 -7.61 8.31
CA GLY A 168 -3.34 -7.52 7.49
C GLY A 168 -3.16 -6.18 6.79
N VAL A 169 -1.98 -6.03 6.21
CA VAL A 169 -1.62 -4.91 5.33
C VAL A 169 -1.04 -5.45 4.03
N VAL A 170 -1.52 -4.91 2.90
CA VAL A 170 -0.96 -5.14 1.57
C VAL A 170 -0.26 -3.86 1.13
N LEU A 171 1.04 -3.94 0.82
CA LEU A 171 1.81 -2.83 0.24
C LEU A 171 2.03 -3.10 -1.24
N TRP A 172 1.24 -2.47 -2.09
CA TRP A 172 1.22 -2.80 -3.50
C TRP A 172 0.44 -1.80 -4.35
N ASP A 173 1.01 -1.38 -5.48
CA ASP A 173 0.36 -0.46 -6.42
C ASP A 173 0.90 -0.64 -7.84
N MET A 174 0.40 0.16 -8.77
CA MET A 174 0.80 0.12 -10.18
C MET A 174 2.23 0.59 -10.46
N VAL A 175 2.93 1.22 -9.50
CA VAL A 175 4.34 1.62 -9.72
C VAL A 175 5.32 0.52 -9.28
N CYS A 176 4.87 -0.46 -8.50
CA CYS A 176 5.67 -1.64 -8.14
C CYS A 176 6.13 -2.41 -9.38
N GLY A 177 7.43 -2.67 -9.48
CA GLY A 177 8.03 -3.39 -10.61
C GLY A 177 8.38 -2.50 -11.81
N THR A 178 8.01 -1.23 -11.78
CA THR A 178 8.41 -0.23 -12.80
C THR A 178 9.76 0.39 -12.45
N VAL A 179 10.28 1.26 -13.32
CA VAL A 179 11.45 2.10 -13.01
C VAL A 179 11.24 2.98 -11.77
N GLY A 180 9.99 3.37 -11.47
CA GLY A 180 9.66 4.19 -10.31
C GLY A 180 9.85 3.45 -8.98
N ARG A 181 9.63 2.14 -8.98
CA ARG A 181 9.84 1.27 -7.81
C ARG A 181 10.30 -0.12 -8.29
N PRO A 182 11.58 -0.29 -8.63
CA PRO A 182 12.11 -1.58 -9.04
C PRO A 182 11.87 -2.62 -7.95
N CYS A 183 11.23 -3.72 -8.31
CA CYS A 183 10.85 -4.75 -7.34
C CYS A 183 11.87 -5.90 -7.36
N PRO A 184 12.57 -6.17 -6.25
CA PRO A 184 13.56 -7.26 -6.19
C PRO A 184 13.00 -8.63 -6.55
N LYS A 185 11.70 -8.87 -6.30
CA LYS A 185 11.02 -10.14 -6.57
C LYS A 185 11.06 -10.54 -8.05
N ILE A 186 10.85 -9.57 -8.94
CA ILE A 186 10.83 -9.79 -10.40
C ILE A 186 12.17 -9.52 -11.07
N ILE A 187 13.07 -8.79 -10.39
CA ILE A 187 14.48 -8.71 -10.80
C ILE A 187 15.14 -10.09 -10.62
N ALA A 188 14.88 -10.76 -9.50
CA ALA A 188 15.39 -12.09 -9.23
C ALA A 188 14.72 -13.16 -10.11
N ASP A 189 13.44 -12.98 -10.43
CA ASP A 189 12.67 -13.92 -11.26
C ASP A 189 11.62 -13.17 -12.11
N PRO A 190 11.98 -12.81 -13.36
CA PRO A 190 11.08 -12.07 -14.26
C PRO A 190 9.79 -12.80 -14.63
N THR A 191 9.70 -14.12 -14.40
CA THR A 191 8.50 -14.90 -14.73
C THR A 191 7.34 -14.62 -13.76
N ARG A 192 7.62 -14.02 -12.60
CA ARG A 192 6.64 -13.71 -11.54
C ARG A 192 5.85 -12.43 -11.78
N VAL A 193 5.84 -11.92 -13.01
CA VAL A 193 5.02 -10.79 -13.41
C VAL A 193 3.64 -11.30 -13.79
N THR A 194 2.61 -10.78 -13.14
CA THR A 194 1.21 -11.10 -13.46
C THR A 194 0.59 -9.92 -14.21
N LYS A 195 -0.16 -10.21 -15.27
CA LYS A 195 -0.89 -9.20 -16.04
C LYS A 195 -2.34 -9.11 -15.56
N ALA A 196 -2.76 -7.93 -15.13
CA ALA A 196 -4.14 -7.65 -14.72
C ALA A 196 -4.61 -6.37 -15.42
N GLY A 197 -5.42 -6.53 -16.47
CA GLY A 197 -5.80 -5.43 -17.35
C GLY A 197 -4.57 -4.75 -18.00
N PRO A 198 -4.42 -3.42 -17.89
CA PRO A 198 -3.26 -2.71 -18.43
C PRO A 198 -2.01 -2.81 -17.55
N PHE A 199 -2.10 -3.42 -16.37
CA PHE A 199 -1.01 -3.45 -15.40
C PHE A 199 -0.21 -4.75 -15.48
N ALA A 200 1.10 -4.62 -15.35
CA ALA A 200 2.04 -5.74 -15.16
C ALA A 200 2.67 -5.59 -13.79
N VAL A 201 2.30 -6.46 -12.85
CA VAL A 201 2.59 -6.28 -11.42
C VAL A 201 3.40 -7.44 -10.85
N PRO A 202 4.31 -7.16 -9.89
CA PRO A 202 5.00 -8.18 -9.12
C PRO A 202 4.09 -8.76 -8.03
N PRO A 203 4.50 -9.84 -7.35
CA PRO A 203 3.80 -10.36 -6.19
C PRO A 203 3.71 -9.33 -5.05
N PRO A 204 2.54 -9.16 -4.40
CA PRO A 204 2.34 -8.13 -3.36
C PRO A 204 3.25 -8.35 -2.14
N CYS A 205 3.56 -7.28 -1.41
CA CYS A 205 4.18 -7.38 -0.09
C CYS A 205 3.09 -7.48 0.98
N ILE A 206 2.95 -8.66 1.57
CA ILE A 206 1.89 -8.98 2.54
C ILE A 206 2.45 -8.94 3.96
N TYR A 207 1.68 -8.33 4.86
CA TYR A 207 1.93 -8.27 6.29
C TYR A 207 0.70 -8.84 7.01
N VAL A 208 0.87 -9.98 7.68
CA VAL A 208 -0.18 -10.61 8.48
C VAL A 208 -0.10 -10.06 9.90
N LEU A 209 -1.24 -9.61 10.42
CA LEU A 209 -1.36 -9.03 11.77
C LEU A 209 -2.05 -10.02 12.73
N PRO A 210 -2.06 -9.73 14.05
CA PRO A 210 -2.68 -10.62 15.02
C PRO A 210 -4.20 -10.75 14.89
N ALA A 211 -4.72 -11.93 15.23
CA ALA A 211 -6.16 -12.21 15.26
C ALA A 211 -6.91 -11.55 16.45
N THR A 212 -6.17 -11.01 17.43
CA THR A 212 -6.71 -10.45 18.66
C THR A 212 -6.14 -9.07 18.93
N ILE A 213 -6.93 -8.20 19.56
CA ILE A 213 -6.53 -6.83 19.86
C ILE A 213 -5.49 -6.84 20.98
N PRO A 214 -4.32 -6.22 20.80
CA PRO A 214 -3.31 -6.11 21.86
C PRO A 214 -3.83 -5.26 23.01
N SER A 215 -3.61 -5.73 24.24
CA SER A 215 -4.03 -5.05 25.47
C SER A 215 -3.02 -5.32 26.59
N PRO A 216 -2.52 -4.28 27.31
CA PRO A 216 -1.51 -4.44 28.35
C PRO A 216 -1.81 -5.49 29.42
N ARG A 217 -3.10 -5.70 29.75
CA ARG A 217 -3.50 -6.57 30.87
C ARG A 217 -3.92 -7.96 30.43
N ASN A 218 -4.71 -8.04 29.36
CA ASN A 218 -5.41 -9.27 28.99
C ASN A 218 -4.75 -9.99 27.81
N ASN A 219 -4.01 -9.26 26.97
CA ASN A 219 -3.41 -9.80 25.76
C ASN A 219 -2.15 -8.98 25.39
N PRO A 220 -1.09 -9.04 26.22
CA PRO A 220 0.05 -8.15 26.08
C PRO A 220 0.94 -8.49 24.89
N HIS A 221 0.94 -9.74 24.39
CA HIS A 221 1.85 -10.19 23.33
C HIS A 221 1.16 -10.97 22.20
N PRO A 222 0.10 -10.44 21.56
CA PRO A 222 -0.57 -11.18 20.50
C PRO A 222 0.36 -11.36 19.30
N LYS A 223 0.39 -12.60 18.82
CA LYS A 223 1.17 -13.02 17.66
C LYS A 223 0.38 -12.86 16.39
N ALA A 224 1.08 -12.57 15.30
CA ALA A 224 0.48 -12.63 13.96
C ALA A 224 -0.21 -13.99 13.76
N GLN A 225 -1.40 -13.98 13.15
CA GLN A 225 -2.08 -15.22 12.76
C GLN A 225 -1.40 -15.85 11.53
N ARG A 226 -1.81 -17.06 11.14
CA ARG A 226 -1.25 -17.67 9.92
C ARG A 226 -1.80 -16.95 8.69
N LEU A 227 -1.05 -16.94 7.59
CA LEU A 227 -1.56 -16.45 6.31
C LEU A 227 -2.86 -17.17 5.91
N ASP A 228 -2.94 -18.48 6.14
CA ASP A 228 -4.10 -19.31 5.83
C ASP A 228 -5.35 -18.92 6.63
N ASP A 229 -5.20 -18.22 7.76
CA ASP A 229 -6.32 -17.79 8.59
C ASP A 229 -6.94 -16.46 8.08
N VAL A 230 -6.25 -15.76 7.17
CA VAL A 230 -6.73 -14.52 6.53
C VAL A 230 -6.87 -14.78 5.03
N HIS A 231 -8.04 -15.25 4.64
CA HIS A 231 -8.30 -15.79 3.32
C HIS A 231 -8.12 -14.75 2.21
N ILE A 232 -8.42 -13.46 2.45
CA ILE A 232 -8.15 -12.42 1.45
C ILE A 232 -6.65 -12.24 1.18
N LEU A 233 -5.80 -12.29 2.22
CA LEU A 233 -4.35 -12.17 2.05
C LEU A 233 -3.81 -13.42 1.36
N ARG A 234 -4.35 -14.59 1.70
CA ARG A 234 -4.03 -15.85 1.01
C ARG A 234 -4.42 -15.78 -0.47
N ALA A 235 -5.57 -15.22 -0.81
CA ALA A 235 -6.00 -15.01 -2.19
C ALA A 235 -5.04 -14.08 -2.95
N PHE A 236 -4.62 -12.96 -2.36
CA PHE A 236 -3.59 -12.09 -2.95
C PHE A 236 -2.25 -12.82 -3.13
N HIS A 237 -1.84 -13.60 -2.13
CA HIS A 237 -0.61 -14.38 -2.18
C HIS A 237 -0.62 -15.38 -3.33
N ASP A 238 -1.66 -16.20 -3.44
CA ASP A 238 -1.70 -17.30 -4.40
C ASP A 238 -1.95 -16.79 -5.83
N CYS A 239 -2.86 -15.84 -6.01
CA CYS A 239 -3.19 -15.27 -7.33
C CYS A 239 -1.97 -14.61 -7.99
N PHE A 240 -1.15 -13.91 -7.21
CA PHE A 240 -0.03 -13.12 -7.73
C PHE A 240 1.33 -13.76 -7.48
N GLN A 241 1.40 -15.10 -7.43
CA GLN A 241 2.67 -15.85 -7.37
C GLN A 241 3.57 -15.46 -6.18
N GLY A 242 2.93 -15.21 -5.04
CA GLY A 242 3.58 -15.02 -3.75
C GLY A 242 4.38 -16.26 -3.34
N ARG A 243 5.44 -16.04 -2.56
CA ARG A 243 6.20 -17.11 -1.94
C ARG A 243 6.17 -16.95 -0.42
N VAL A 244 6.14 -18.07 0.30
CA VAL A 244 5.93 -18.09 1.74
C VAL A 244 7.05 -17.36 2.49
N GLU A 245 8.29 -17.46 2.01
CA GLU A 245 9.46 -16.76 2.56
C GLU A 245 9.39 -15.23 2.40
N GLU A 246 8.48 -14.70 1.57
CA GLU A 246 8.29 -13.26 1.34
C GLU A 246 7.20 -12.65 2.23
N VAL A 247 6.42 -13.47 2.92
CA VAL A 247 5.32 -13.04 3.79
C VAL A 247 5.89 -12.49 5.10
N ASN A 248 5.38 -11.34 5.52
CA ASN A 248 5.79 -10.69 6.75
C ASN A 248 4.75 -10.95 7.84
N TYR A 249 5.20 -11.21 9.05
CA TYR A 249 4.35 -11.44 10.22
C TYR A 249 4.64 -10.35 11.25
N VAL A 250 3.60 -9.66 11.68
CA VAL A 250 3.68 -8.51 12.60
C VAL A 250 3.16 -8.90 13.97
N ASP A 251 4.05 -8.90 14.95
CA ASP A 251 3.71 -9.10 16.35
C ASP A 251 3.66 -7.75 17.08
N PHE A 252 2.80 -7.67 18.09
CA PHE A 252 2.79 -6.56 19.04
C PHE A 252 3.12 -7.05 20.44
N GLU A 253 3.79 -6.18 21.19
CA GLU A 253 3.97 -6.30 22.63
C GLU A 253 3.54 -4.97 23.25
N VAL A 254 2.62 -5.01 24.21
CA VAL A 254 2.02 -3.81 24.81
C VAL A 254 2.08 -3.92 26.32
N GLY A 255 2.46 -2.82 26.97
CA GLY A 255 2.56 -2.74 28.42
C GLY A 255 2.36 -1.32 28.92
N TYR A 256 2.60 -1.14 30.21
CA TYR A 256 2.64 0.19 30.82
C TYR A 256 4.08 0.57 31.17
N HIS A 257 4.42 1.84 30.94
CA HIS A 257 5.62 2.45 31.48
C HIS A 257 5.19 3.73 32.23
N GLY A 258 5.09 3.63 33.55
CA GLY A 258 4.40 4.64 34.36
C GLY A 258 2.91 4.70 34.01
N THR A 259 2.44 5.88 33.60
CA THR A 259 1.04 6.10 33.15
C THR A 259 0.84 5.85 31.65
N ASP A 260 1.92 5.71 30.89
CA ASP A 260 1.84 5.61 29.44
C ASP A 260 1.65 4.16 28.99
N THR A 261 0.80 3.97 27.99
CA THR A 261 0.75 2.71 27.25
C THR A 261 1.90 2.71 26.25
N VAL A 262 2.76 1.70 26.34
CA VAL A 262 3.91 1.51 25.44
C VAL A 262 3.68 0.31 24.55
N ARG A 263 4.25 0.37 23.36
CA ARG A 263 4.17 -0.67 22.34
C ARG A 263 5.57 -0.98 21.80
N LYS A 264 5.81 -2.27 21.62
CA LYS A 264 6.86 -2.82 20.77
C LYS A 264 6.24 -3.50 19.55
N THR A 265 6.82 -3.29 18.38
CA THR A 265 6.40 -3.92 17.13
C THR A 265 7.56 -4.74 16.58
N ARG A 266 7.31 -6.00 16.24
CA ARG A 266 8.28 -6.90 15.61
C ARG A 266 7.73 -7.36 14.28
N VAL A 267 8.53 -7.21 13.22
CA VAL A 267 8.22 -7.76 11.90
C VAL A 267 9.20 -8.89 11.61
N THR A 268 8.69 -10.08 11.37
CA THR A 268 9.46 -11.26 10.96
C THR A 268 9.14 -11.63 9.53
N ARG A 269 10.11 -12.15 8.80
CA ARG A 269 9.97 -12.70 7.45
C ARG A 269 10.95 -13.84 7.30
N ASN A 270 10.48 -14.98 6.79
CA ASN A 270 11.28 -16.21 6.68
C ASN A 270 11.95 -16.64 8.00
N GLY A 271 11.25 -16.51 9.13
CA GLY A 271 11.78 -16.84 10.46
C GLY A 271 12.77 -15.83 11.04
N GLU A 272 13.19 -14.82 10.26
CA GLU A 272 14.16 -13.81 10.70
C GLU A 272 13.48 -12.49 11.06
N VAL A 273 13.97 -11.83 12.12
CA VAL A 273 13.51 -10.49 12.53
C VAL A 273 14.01 -9.46 11.52
N GLN A 274 13.11 -8.90 10.74
CA GLN A 274 13.45 -7.89 9.74
C GLN A 274 13.58 -6.50 10.35
N ARG A 275 12.72 -6.21 11.34
CA ARG A 275 12.72 -4.96 12.08
C ARG A 275 12.01 -5.13 13.41
N GLU A 276 12.52 -4.46 14.42
CA GLU A 276 11.95 -4.43 15.76
C GLU A 276 12.09 -3.00 16.32
N SER A 277 11.07 -2.54 17.04
CA SER A 277 11.13 -1.29 17.79
C SER A 277 11.55 -1.54 19.23
N GLU A 278 12.08 -0.50 19.88
CA GLU A 278 12.04 -0.41 21.33
C GLU A 278 10.59 -0.19 21.81
N ALA A 279 10.37 -0.34 23.12
CA ALA A 279 9.11 0.02 23.74
C ALA A 279 8.87 1.54 23.57
N THR A 280 7.88 1.89 22.76
CA THR A 280 7.59 3.27 22.39
C THR A 280 6.21 3.67 22.90
N ALA A 281 6.11 4.83 23.55
CA ALA A 281 4.83 5.34 24.03
C ALA A 281 3.86 5.60 22.86
N ILE A 282 2.61 5.18 23.04
CA ILE A 282 1.52 5.50 22.10
C ILE A 282 1.08 6.93 22.38
N ARG A 283 1.53 7.87 21.55
CA ARG A 283 1.13 9.28 21.64
C ARG A 283 -0.05 9.53 20.71
N ARG A 284 -1.11 10.19 21.20
CA ARG A 284 -2.20 10.68 20.35
C ARG A 284 -1.63 11.69 19.34
N ALA A 285 -1.96 11.50 18.07
CA ALA A 285 -1.83 12.54 17.04
C ALA A 285 -3.06 13.44 17.08
#